data_AF-A0A7V9NQ07-F1
#
_entry.id   AF-A0A7V9NQ07-F1
#
_cell.length_a   1.000
_cell.length_b   1.000
_cell.length_c   1.000
_cell.angle_alpha   90.00
_cell.angle_beta   90.00
_cell.angle_gamma   90.00
#
_symmetry.space_group_name_H-M   'P 1'
#
loop_
_entity.id
_entity.type
_entity.pdbx_description
1 polymer ?
#
loop_
_entity_poly.entity_id
_entity_poly.type
_entity_poly.pdbx_seq_one_letter_code
_entity_poly.pdbx_strand_id
1 'polypeptide(L)'
;PETTRAVAPAALGPDKVRDALQRAMSAGAGVLRSAESLAATDKELMSLQAAIPSYTRDDELELNNLFTVAYALLDAAMARQESRGAHTRTDYAETSPDFRCRLVLS
;
A
#
# COMPACT_ATOMS: atom_id res chain seq x y z
N PRO A 1 22.13 25.43 4.83
CA PRO A 1 21.82 24.03 5.16
C PRO A 1 20.61 23.97 6.11
N GLU A 2 19.40 23.92 5.53
CA GLU A 2 18.17 23.65 6.29
C GLU A 2 18.02 22.14 6.41
N THR A 3 18.19 21.65 7.64
CA THR A 3 17.89 20.27 7.98
C THR A 3 16.37 20.10 7.92
N THR A 4 15.83 19.56 6.83
CA THR A 4 14.42 19.15 6.76
C THR A 4 14.15 18.17 7.90
N ARG A 5 13.50 18.64 8.96
CA ARG A 5 13.08 17.79 10.07
C ARG A 5 12.00 16.87 9.54
N ALA A 6 12.28 15.57 9.47
CA ALA A 6 11.27 14.56 9.18
C ALA A 6 10.13 14.72 10.21
N VAL A 7 8.95 15.13 9.72
CA VAL A 7 7.75 15.20 10.55
C VAL A 7 7.28 13.77 10.77
N ALA A 8 7.16 13.36 12.04
CA ALA A 8 6.64 12.04 12.36
C ALA A 8 5.20 11.90 11.83
N PRO A 9 4.83 10.76 11.22
CA PRO A 9 3.53 10.58 10.56
C PRO A 9 2.34 10.91 11.48
N ALA A 10 2.44 10.63 12.78
CA ALA A 10 1.40 10.94 13.77
C ALA A 10 1.05 12.45 13.93
N ALA A 11 1.85 13.36 13.36
CA ALA A 11 1.57 14.80 13.38
C ALA A 11 0.86 15.30 12.10
N LEU A 12 0.58 14.42 11.14
CA LEU A 12 -0.10 14.76 9.88
C LEU A 12 -1.62 14.74 10.08
N GLY A 13 -2.31 15.74 9.55
CA GLY A 13 -3.78 15.72 9.46
C GLY A 13 -4.26 14.62 8.49
N PRO A 14 -5.53 14.15 8.59
CA PRO A 14 -6.06 13.04 7.80
C PRO A 14 -5.82 13.17 6.28
N ASP A 15 -5.97 14.37 5.72
CA ASP A 15 -5.73 14.63 4.30
C ASP A 15 -4.28 14.35 3.87
N LYS A 16 -3.33 14.67 4.73
CA LYS A 16 -1.90 14.44 4.45
C LYS A 16 -1.54 12.97 4.55
N VAL A 17 -2.19 12.23 5.45
CA VAL A 17 -2.04 10.77 5.55
C VAL A 17 -2.64 10.09 4.31
N ARG A 18 -3.83 10.52 3.89
CA ARG A 18 -4.48 10.07 2.65
C ARG A 18 -3.59 10.29 1.42
N ASP A 19 -3.07 11.51 1.26
CA ASP A 19 -2.16 11.88 0.19
C ASP A 19 -0.91 11.00 0.18
N ALA A 20 -0.33 10.74 1.36
CA ALA A 20 0.86 9.90 1.49
C ALA A 20 0.55 8.44 1.12
N LEU A 21 -0.57 7.89 1.59
CA LEU A 21 -1.03 6.54 1.26
C LEU A 21 -1.21 6.37 -0.25
N GLN A 22 -1.90 7.31 -0.91
CA GLN A 22 -2.13 7.28 -2.36
C GLN A 22 -0.82 7.35 -3.15
N ARG A 23 0.13 8.20 -2.73
CA ARG A 23 1.46 8.27 -3.35
C ARG A 23 2.24 6.97 -3.19
N ALA A 24 2.27 6.39 -1.99
CA ALA A 24 2.96 5.13 -1.74
C ALA A 24 2.40 3.99 -2.61
N MET A 25 1.08 3.83 -2.64
CA MET A 25 0.42 2.81 -3.47
C MET A 25 0.65 3.04 -4.96
N SER A 26 0.60 4.29 -5.44
CA SER A 26 0.85 4.60 -6.85
C SER A 26 2.29 4.32 -7.26
N ALA A 27 3.25 4.60 -6.39
CA ALA A 27 4.68 4.44 -6.66
C ALA A 27 5.11 2.97 -6.63
N GLY A 28 4.72 2.20 -5.61
CA GLY A 28 5.25 0.84 -5.42
C GLY A 28 4.27 -0.30 -5.69
N ALA A 29 2.97 -0.01 -5.78
CA ALA A 29 1.92 -0.98 -6.13
C ALA A 29 1.11 -0.54 -7.38
N GLY A 30 1.70 0.31 -8.24
CA GLY A 30 1.15 0.80 -9.50
C GLY A 30 1.16 -0.24 -10.64
N VAL A 31 1.25 0.21 -11.90
CA VAL A 31 1.15 -0.69 -13.08
C VAL A 31 2.22 -1.79 -13.07
N LEU A 32 3.46 -1.41 -12.76
CA LEU A 32 4.59 -2.33 -12.63
C LEU A 32 4.93 -2.51 -11.15
N ARG A 33 5.19 -3.75 -10.77
CA ARG A 33 5.48 -4.14 -9.38
C ARG A 33 6.71 -5.03 -9.34
N SER A 34 7.47 -4.96 -8.26
CA SER A 34 8.54 -5.90 -7.93
C SER A 34 8.48 -6.24 -6.44
N ALA A 35 9.13 -7.33 -6.01
CA ALA A 35 9.27 -7.61 -4.58
C ALA A 35 9.82 -6.40 -3.80
N GLU A 36 10.79 -5.68 -4.38
CA GLU A 36 11.37 -4.47 -3.78
C GLU A 36 10.35 -3.34 -3.66
N SER A 37 9.60 -3.03 -4.73
CA SER A 37 8.64 -1.93 -4.73
C SER A 37 7.49 -2.20 -3.75
N LEU A 38 7.05 -3.45 -3.66
CA LEU A 38 5.97 -3.86 -2.76
C LEU A 38 6.44 -3.82 -1.30
N ALA A 39 7.64 -4.31 -0.99
CA ALA A 39 8.20 -4.25 0.36
C ALA A 39 8.45 -2.80 0.82
N ALA A 40 8.88 -1.91 -0.08
CA ALA A 40 9.01 -0.49 0.22
C ALA A 40 7.64 0.14 0.52
N THR A 41 6.61 -0.21 -0.26
CA THR A 41 5.23 0.25 -0.02
C THR A 41 4.70 -0.23 1.32
N ASP A 42 4.95 -1.49 1.68
CA ASP A 42 4.50 -2.07 2.95
C ASP A 42 5.08 -1.30 4.13
N LYS A 43 6.39 -1.03 4.10
CA LYS A 43 7.07 -0.24 5.12
C LYS A 43 6.47 1.17 5.25
N GLU A 44 6.17 1.84 4.14
CA GLU A 44 5.53 3.15 4.14
C GLU A 44 4.12 3.09 4.74
N LEU A 45 3.30 2.10 4.34
CA LEU A 45 1.96 1.89 4.90
C LEU A 45 2.00 1.65 6.41
N MET A 46 2.90 0.79 6.88
CA MET A 46 3.08 0.54 8.32
C MET A 46 3.46 1.81 9.08
N SER A 47 4.25 2.70 8.49
CA SER A 47 4.59 3.98 9.10
C SER A 47 3.39 4.94 9.18
N LEU A 48 2.49 4.88 8.18
CA LEU A 48 1.27 5.70 8.12
C LEU A 48 0.18 5.18 9.05
N GLN A 49 0.13 3.89 9.34
CA GLN A 49 -0.90 3.28 10.20
C GLN A 49 -0.99 3.97 11.57
N ALA A 50 0.15 4.34 12.16
CA ALA A 50 0.21 5.04 13.44
C ALA A 50 -0.38 6.46 13.42
N ALA A 51 -0.59 7.02 12.23
CA ALA A 51 -1.18 8.33 12.01
C ALA A 51 -2.67 8.31 11.69
N ILE A 52 -3.27 7.13 11.57
CA ILE A 52 -4.68 7.00 11.24
C ILE A 52 -5.51 7.20 12.52
N PRO A 53 -6.34 8.25 12.59
CA PRO A 53 -7.14 8.55 13.77
C PRO A 53 -8.23 7.50 14.02
N SER A 54 -8.71 7.47 15.26
CA SER A 54 -9.81 6.60 15.69
C SER A 54 -11.15 7.09 15.12
N TYR A 55 -12.08 6.15 14.93
CA TYR A 55 -13.32 6.21 14.14
C TYR A 55 -14.39 7.27 14.55
N THR A 56 -14.03 8.53 14.77
CA THR A 56 -14.95 9.53 15.35
C THR A 56 -15.62 10.45 14.34
N ARG A 57 -15.00 10.66 13.18
CA ARG A 57 -15.49 11.56 12.11
C ARG A 57 -15.48 10.87 10.73
N ASP A 58 -16.32 11.34 9.82
CA ASP A 58 -16.49 10.73 8.48
C ASP A 58 -15.18 10.67 7.66
N ASP A 59 -14.36 11.72 7.71
CA ASP A 59 -13.05 11.81 7.06
C ASP A 59 -12.05 10.77 7.62
N GLU A 60 -12.13 10.49 8.92
CA GLU A 60 -11.33 9.48 9.62
C GLU A 60 -11.79 8.06 9.25
N LEU A 61 -13.11 7.83 9.17
CA LEU A 61 -13.70 6.56 8.72
C LEU A 61 -13.27 6.23 7.29
N GLU A 62 -13.31 7.22 6.39
CA GLU A 62 -12.92 7.06 5.00
C GLU A 62 -11.43 6.70 4.87
N LEU A 63 -10.57 7.39 5.63
CA LEU A 63 -9.14 7.09 5.64
C LEU A 63 -8.85 5.68 6.16
N ASN A 64 -9.55 5.23 7.21
CA ASN A 64 -9.44 3.86 7.72
C ASN A 64 -9.84 2.82 6.67
N ASN A 65 -10.97 3.04 5.98
CA ASN A 65 -11.43 2.15 4.91
C ASN A 65 -10.43 2.10 3.75
N LEU A 66 -9.91 3.28 3.35
CA LEU A 66 -8.93 3.37 2.28
C LEU A 66 -7.63 2.62 2.64
N PHE A 67 -7.15 2.77 3.87
CA PHE A 67 -5.99 2.04 4.36
C PHE A 67 -6.22 0.53 4.36
N THR A 68 -7.38 0.09 4.86
CA THR A 68 -7.73 -1.34 4.91
C THR A 68 -7.70 -1.97 3.52
N VAL A 69 -8.32 -1.31 2.52
CA VAL A 69 -8.31 -1.78 1.14
C VAL A 69 -6.90 -1.72 0.55
N ALA A 70 -6.14 -0.65 0.79
CA ALA A 70 -4.78 -0.52 0.30
C ALA A 70 -3.87 -1.64 0.81
N TYR A 71 -3.96 -1.96 2.10
CA TYR A 71 -3.18 -3.03 2.72
C TYR A 71 -3.57 -4.41 2.16
N ALA A 72 -4.87 -4.68 2.05
CA ALA A 72 -5.37 -5.92 1.43
C ALA A 72 -4.86 -6.08 -0.02
N LEU A 73 -4.91 -5.02 -0.83
CA LEU A 73 -4.39 -5.05 -2.19
C LEU A 73 -2.88 -5.32 -2.23
N LEU A 74 -2.12 -4.70 -1.32
CA LEU A 74 -0.69 -4.89 -1.23
C LEU A 74 -0.32 -6.33 -0.83
N ASP A 75 -0.99 -6.88 0.18
CA ASP A 75 -0.77 -8.26 0.64
C ASP A 75 -1.06 -9.28 -0.48
N ALA A 76 -2.18 -9.10 -1.19
CA ALA A 76 -2.48 -9.91 -2.38
C ALA A 76 -1.41 -9.78 -3.48
N ALA A 77 -0.90 -8.57 -3.72
CA ALA A 77 0.13 -8.33 -4.72
C ALA A 77 1.50 -8.94 -4.35
N MET A 78 1.83 -8.97 -3.06
CA MET A 78 3.04 -9.61 -2.52
C MET A 78 2.95 -11.12 -2.64
N ALA A 79 1.81 -11.71 -2.25
CA ALA A 79 1.56 -13.14 -2.34
C ALA A 79 1.55 -13.65 -3.79
N ARG A 80 1.07 -12.86 -4.76
CA ARG A 80 1.01 -13.24 -6.17
C ARG A 80 2.35 -13.06 -6.89
N GLN A 81 3.12 -14.14 -6.96
CA GLN A 81 4.41 -14.23 -7.66
C GLN A 81 4.25 -14.74 -9.10
N GLU A 82 3.43 -14.05 -9.90
CA GLU A 82 3.29 -14.25 -11.35
C GLU A 82 2.89 -12.91 -11.99
N SER A 83 2.81 -12.85 -13.33
CA SER A 83 2.15 -11.76 -14.05
C SER A 83 0.90 -12.26 -14.78
N ARG A 84 -0.25 -11.61 -14.55
CA ARG A 84 -1.53 -11.96 -15.15
C ARG A 84 -2.49 -10.77 -15.16
N GLY A 85 -2.98 -10.41 -16.35
CA GLY A 85 -3.97 -9.32 -16.49
C GLY A 85 -3.41 -7.98 -16.01
N ALA A 86 -4.10 -7.33 -15.07
CA ALA A 86 -3.67 -6.03 -14.50
C ALA A 86 -2.55 -6.15 -13.43
N HIS A 87 -2.14 -7.37 -13.10
CA HIS A 87 -1.04 -7.64 -12.16
C HIS A 87 0.23 -7.98 -12.93
N THR A 88 1.15 -7.02 -13.04
CA THR A 88 2.45 -7.20 -13.71
C THR A 88 3.58 -7.13 -12.68
N ARG A 89 4.34 -8.22 -12.54
CA ARG A 89 5.52 -8.38 -11.69
C ARG A 89 6.78 -8.43 -12.56
N THR A 90 7.65 -7.44 -12.44
CA THR A 90 8.91 -7.39 -13.23
C THR A 90 9.90 -8.48 -12.82
N ASP A 91 9.75 -9.01 -11.62
CA ASP A 91 10.50 -10.12 -11.05
C ASP A 91 9.84 -11.50 -11.30
N TYR A 92 8.60 -11.53 -11.81
CA TYR A 92 7.86 -12.74 -12.17
C TYR A 92 7.03 -12.49 -13.45
N ALA A 93 7.69 -12.42 -14.60
CA ALA A 93 7.06 -12.01 -15.87
C ALA A 93 6.05 -13.04 -16.42
N GLU A 94 6.19 -14.32 -16.06
CA GLU A 94 5.37 -15.41 -16.57
C GLU A 94 4.14 -15.68 -15.70
N THR A 95 3.14 -16.33 -16.29
CA THR A 95 2.02 -16.90 -15.55
C THR A 95 2.40 -18.23 -14.89
N SER A 96 1.83 -18.56 -13.73
CA SER A 96 1.99 -19.85 -13.06
C SER A 96 0.65 -20.58 -12.84
N PRO A 97 0.58 -21.92 -13.03
CA PRO A 97 -0.60 -22.71 -12.71
C PRO A 97 -1.03 -22.61 -11.24
N ASP A 98 -0.10 -22.45 -10.31
CA ASP A 98 -0.38 -22.40 -8.86
C ASP A 98 -1.23 -21.19 -8.47
N PHE A 99 -1.17 -20.13 -9.28
CA PHE A 99 -1.91 -18.89 -9.08
C PHE A 99 -3.21 -18.82 -9.88
N ARG A 100 -3.69 -19.94 -10.45
CA ARG A 100 -5.04 -20.08 -11.04
C ARG A 100 -6.12 -20.26 -9.97
N CYS A 101 -6.06 -19.41 -8.96
CA CYS A 101 -6.93 -19.41 -7.79
C CYS A 101 -7.33 -17.97 -7.42
N ARG A 102 -8.30 -17.85 -6.52
CA ARG A 102 -8.61 -16.58 -5.86
C ARG A 102 -7.81 -16.52 -4.57
N LEU A 103 -7.08 -15.41 -4.37
CA LEU A 103 -6.44 -15.14 -3.09
C LEU A 103 -7.51 -14.66 -2.11
N VAL A 104 -7.56 -15.28 -0.94
CA VAL A 104 -8.42 -14.88 0.17
C VAL A 104 -7.50 -14.39 1.27
N LEU A 105 -7.71 -13.14 1.68
CA LEU A 105 -6.93 -12.48 2.73
C LEU A 105 -7.71 -12.60 4.04
N SER A 106 -6.99 -12.74 5.14
CA SER A 106 -7.54 -12.98 6.48
C SER A 106 -7.18 -11.86 7.44
#